data_AF-A0A7W0U0N6-F1
#
_entry.id   AF-A0A7W0U0N6-F1
#
_cell.length_a   1.000
_cell.length_b   1.000
_cell.length_c   1.000
_cell.angle_alpha   90.00
_cell.angle_beta   90.00
_cell.angle_gamma   90.00
#
_symmetry.space_group_name_H-M   'P 1'
#
loop_
_entity.id
_entity.type
_entity.pdbx_description
1 polymer ?
#
loop_
_entity_poly.entity_id
_entity_poly.type
_entity_poly.pdbx_seq_one_letter_code
_entity_poly.pdbx_strand_id
1 'polypeptide(L)'
;MTGRVDQEVVRRFAAGDDAAFSEIYRAYSGPMFSIALRTLGRHDTAADAVQQAFVLAWKASASFAPEADVAPWLFTITRRTAIDLWRRERRDVLTDDDTLVDESTPGPSLESAWEASEVRCPWRRFPKRSVRSFGCTTTTV
;
A
#
# COMPACT_ATOMS: atom_id res chain seq x y z
N MET A 1 -16.25 0.10 12.16
CA MET A 1 -16.90 1.16 11.36
C MET A 1 -15.82 2.12 10.92
N THR A 2 -15.11 1.80 9.83
CA THR A 2 -14.01 2.65 9.34
C THR A 2 -14.64 3.90 8.71
N GLY A 3 -14.39 5.07 9.29
CA GLY A 3 -14.87 6.33 8.73
C GLY A 3 -14.33 6.47 7.32
N ARG A 4 -15.22 6.63 6.33
CA ARG A 4 -14.80 6.96 4.96
C ARG A 4 -14.15 8.33 4.99
N VAL A 5 -12.92 8.40 4.53
CA VAL A 5 -12.21 9.66 4.30
C VAL A 5 -12.79 10.31 3.04
N ASP A 6 -12.83 11.65 3.00
CA ASP A 6 -13.32 12.39 1.85
C ASP A 6 -12.47 12.06 0.61
N GLN A 7 -13.13 11.93 -0.54
CA GLN A 7 -12.47 11.66 -1.81
C GLN A 7 -11.51 12.78 -2.22
N GLU A 8 -11.75 14.02 -1.78
CA GLU A 8 -10.82 15.13 -1.99
C GLU A 8 -9.50 14.92 -1.23
N VAL A 9 -9.56 14.39 -0.01
CA VAL A 9 -8.35 14.04 0.77
C VAL A 9 -7.59 12.91 0.07
N VAL A 10 -8.31 11.93 -0.48
CA VAL A 10 -7.69 10.84 -1.25
C VAL A 10 -6.99 11.36 -2.52
N ARG A 11 -7.57 12.33 -3.22
CA ARG A 11 -6.95 12.99 -4.38
C ARG A 11 -5.67 13.74 -4.02
N ARG A 12 -5.69 14.51 -2.94
CA ARG A 12 -4.50 15.24 -2.46
C ARG A 12 -3.40 14.30 -2.00
N PHE A 13 -3.77 13.21 -1.34
CA PHE A 13 -2.83 12.15 -0.98
C PHE A 13 -2.14 11.53 -2.20
N ALA A 14 -2.89 11.23 -3.26
CA ALA A 14 -2.31 10.75 -4.52
C ALA A 14 -1.39 11.78 -5.21
N ALA A 15 -1.61 13.08 -4.94
CA ALA A 15 -0.74 14.16 -5.39
C ALA A 15 0.48 14.41 -4.49
N GLY A 16 0.64 13.68 -3.38
CA GLY A 16 1.77 13.82 -2.46
C GLY A 16 1.60 14.95 -1.43
N ASP A 17 0.37 15.29 -1.04
CA ASP A 17 0.11 16.26 0.03
C ASP A 17 0.29 15.64 1.43
N ASP A 18 1.20 16.21 2.23
CA ASP A 18 1.52 15.77 3.59
C ASP A 18 0.35 15.92 4.59
N ALA A 19 -0.49 16.95 4.42
CA ALA A 19 -1.66 17.17 5.26
C ALA A 19 -2.71 16.09 5.00
N ALA A 20 -2.93 15.76 3.73
CA ALA A 20 -3.84 14.69 3.33
C ALA A 20 -3.35 13.31 3.84
N PHE A 21 -2.05 13.05 3.79
CA PHE A 21 -1.46 11.85 4.40
C PHE A 21 -1.71 11.79 5.90
N SER A 22 -1.56 12.91 6.61
CA SER A 22 -1.81 12.98 8.05
C SER A 22 -3.26 12.67 8.41
N GLU A 23 -4.22 13.11 7.57
CA GLU A 23 -5.64 12.78 7.74
C GLU A 23 -5.91 11.28 7.53
N ILE A 24 -5.35 10.69 6.47
CA ILE A 24 -5.45 9.25 6.20
C ILE A 24 -4.81 8.45 7.35
N TYR A 25 -3.65 8.87 7.84
CA TYR A 25 -2.97 8.23 8.96
C TYR A 25 -3.85 8.18 10.21
N ARG A 26 -4.46 9.32 10.58
CA ARG A 26 -5.36 9.40 11.75
C ARG A 26 -6.58 8.50 11.59
N ALA A 27 -7.14 8.40 10.38
CA ALA A 27 -8.31 7.57 10.11
C ALA A 27 -8.01 6.06 10.10
N TYR A 28 -6.87 5.65 9.55
CA TYR A 28 -6.59 4.24 9.25
C TYR A 28 -5.56 3.57 10.16
N SER A 29 -4.79 4.32 10.96
CA SER A 29 -3.78 3.75 11.87
C SER A 29 -4.36 2.71 12.83
N GLY A 30 -5.47 3.00 13.52
CA GLY A 30 -6.13 2.05 14.43
C GLY A 30 -6.65 0.77 13.74
N PRO A 31 -7.43 0.88 12.64
CA PRO A 31 -7.85 -0.28 11.84
C PRO A 31 -6.69 -1.12 11.30
N MET A 32 -5.65 -0.48 10.75
CA MET A 32 -4.46 -1.18 10.26
C MET A 32 -3.71 -1.88 11.39
N PHE A 33 -3.57 -1.22 12.55
CA PHE A 33 -2.98 -1.81 13.75
C PHE A 33 -3.74 -3.04 14.22
N SER A 34 -5.07 -2.99 14.22
CA SER A 34 -5.91 -4.14 14.58
C SER A 34 -5.69 -5.34 13.64
N ILE A 35 -5.47 -5.10 12.34
CA ILE A 35 -5.16 -6.15 11.36
C ILE A 35 -3.76 -6.73 11.59
N ALA A 36 -2.77 -5.86 11.79
CA ALA A 36 -1.40 -6.26 12.06
C ALA A 36 -1.30 -7.07 13.37
N LEU A 37 -1.97 -6.63 14.43
CA LEU A 37 -1.99 -7.31 15.73
C LEU A 37 -2.58 -8.71 15.64
N ARG A 38 -3.67 -8.91 14.86
CA ARG A 38 -4.27 -10.23 14.65
C ARG A 38 -3.36 -11.18 13.86
N THR A 39 -2.42 -10.63 13.09
CA THR A 39 -1.49 -11.40 12.26
C THR A 39 -0.20 -11.74 13.02
N LEU A 40 0.33 -10.79 13.79
CA LEU A 40 1.64 -10.88 14.46
C LEU A 40 1.55 -11.28 15.93
N GLY A 41 0.43 -11.03 16.60
CA GLY A 41 0.21 -11.38 18.02
C GLY A 41 1.03 -10.56 19.03
N ARG A 42 1.92 -9.68 18.59
CA ARG A 42 2.76 -8.80 19.43
C ARG A 42 2.48 -7.34 19.11
N HIS A 43 2.36 -6.51 20.15
CA HIS A 43 2.04 -5.09 19.99
C HIS A 43 3.16 -4.31 19.28
N ASP A 44 4.41 -4.53 19.67
CA ASP A 44 5.56 -3.81 19.12
C ASP A 44 5.75 -4.13 17.64
N THR A 45 5.79 -5.41 17.27
CA THR A 45 5.90 -5.84 15.87
C THR A 45 4.71 -5.36 15.03
N ALA A 46 3.50 -5.29 15.61
CA ALA A 46 2.33 -4.75 14.93
C ALA A 46 2.44 -3.24 14.68
N ALA A 47 2.99 -2.47 15.62
CA ALA A 47 3.22 -1.05 15.45
C ALA A 47 4.25 -0.79 14.32
N ASP A 48 5.32 -1.58 14.30
CA ASP A 48 6.33 -1.53 13.24
C ASP A 48 5.75 -1.87 11.87
N ALA A 49 4.89 -2.90 11.80
CA ALA A 49 4.20 -3.27 10.56
C ALA A 49 3.35 -2.13 10.01
N VAL A 50 2.62 -1.43 10.87
CA VAL A 50 1.78 -0.29 10.47
C VAL A 50 2.63 0.88 9.97
N GLN A 51 3.72 1.21 10.67
CA GLN A 51 4.65 2.26 10.24
C GLN A 51 5.23 1.95 8.87
N GLN A 52 5.76 0.74 8.68
CA GLN A 52 6.28 0.29 7.39
C GLN A 52 5.21 0.31 6.29
N ALA A 53 3.99 -0.11 6.60
CA ALA A 53 2.87 -0.08 5.66
C ALA A 53 2.54 1.36 5.21
N PHE A 54 2.56 2.34 6.12
CA PHE A 54 2.35 3.74 5.76
C PHE A 54 3.48 4.32 4.93
N VAL A 55 4.73 3.96 5.21
CA VAL A 55 5.89 4.36 4.38
C VAL A 55 5.74 3.80 2.96
N LEU A 56 5.34 2.53 2.82
CA LEU A 56 5.08 1.92 1.52
C LEU A 56 3.89 2.58 0.80
N ALA A 57 2.82 2.89 1.52
CA ALA A 57 1.67 3.59 0.98
C ALA A 57 2.06 5.00 0.46
N TRP A 58 2.85 5.75 1.22
CA TRP A 58 3.36 7.05 0.76
C TRP A 58 4.22 6.93 -0.50
N LYS A 59 5.12 5.95 -0.57
CA LYS A 59 5.94 5.70 -1.77
C LYS A 59 5.10 5.31 -3.00
N ALA A 60 3.97 4.64 -2.78
CA ALA A 60 3.07 4.18 -3.83
C ALA A 60 1.90 5.13 -4.11
N SER A 61 1.83 6.29 -3.43
CA SER A 61 0.68 7.20 -3.49
C SER A 61 0.46 7.76 -4.90
N ALA A 62 1.54 8.09 -5.62
CA ALA A 62 1.48 8.63 -6.98
C ALA A 62 0.93 7.64 -8.01
N SER A 63 0.96 6.33 -7.72
CA SER A 63 0.40 5.28 -8.58
C SER A 63 -1.01 4.87 -8.17
N PHE A 64 -1.52 5.40 -7.06
CA PHE A 64 -2.86 5.09 -6.58
C PHE A 64 -3.92 5.82 -7.42
N ALA A 65 -4.96 5.12 -7.84
CA ALA A 65 -6.08 5.70 -8.57
C ALA A 65 -7.02 6.43 -7.58
N PRO A 66 -7.15 7.77 -7.64
CA PRO A 66 -7.90 8.55 -6.66
C PRO A 66 -9.43 8.31 -6.71
N GLU A 67 -9.94 7.64 -7.74
CA GLU A 67 -11.33 7.20 -7.84
C GLU A 67 -11.58 5.91 -7.03
N ALA A 68 -10.54 5.18 -6.66
CA ALA A 68 -10.65 3.95 -5.89
C ALA A 68 -10.78 4.22 -4.38
N ASP A 69 -11.38 3.27 -3.66
CA ASP A 69 -11.41 3.32 -2.19
C ASP A 69 -9.99 3.05 -1.65
N VAL A 70 -9.52 3.95 -0.79
CA VAL A 70 -8.18 3.88 -0.18
C VAL A 70 -8.12 2.78 0.90
N ALA A 71 -9.25 2.43 1.53
CA ALA A 71 -9.27 1.50 2.65
C ALA A 71 -8.81 0.08 2.26
N PRO A 72 -9.36 -0.58 1.21
CA PRO A 72 -8.92 -1.90 0.79
C PRO A 72 -7.45 -1.92 0.35
N TRP A 73 -6.98 -0.84 -0.26
CA TRP A 73 -5.59 -0.69 -0.69
C TRP A 73 -4.64 -0.63 0.50
N LEU A 74 -4.92 0.20 1.51
CA LEU A 74 -4.13 0.27 2.75
C LEU A 74 -4.14 -1.04 3.53
N PHE A 75 -5.29 -1.72 3.61
CA PHE A 75 -5.39 -3.02 4.29
C PHE A 75 -4.59 -4.11 3.57
N THR A 76 -4.55 -4.06 2.24
CA THR A 76 -3.72 -4.97 1.44
C THR A 76 -2.24 -4.76 1.74
N ILE A 77 -1.77 -3.52 1.76
CA ILE A 77 -0.38 -3.19 2.11
C ILE A 77 -0.07 -3.67 3.53
N THR A 78 -0.93 -3.34 4.50
CA THR A 78 -0.77 -3.75 5.91
C THR A 78 -0.63 -5.26 6.06
N ARG A 79 -1.52 -6.03 5.42
CA ARG A 79 -1.51 -7.49 5.51
C ARG A 79 -0.23 -8.07 4.90
N ARG A 80 0.21 -7.53 3.76
CA ARG A 80 1.47 -7.93 3.11
C ARG A 80 2.66 -7.67 4.02
N THR A 81 2.76 -6.47 4.59
CA THR A 81 3.83 -6.10 5.52
C THR A 81 3.84 -6.97 6.78
N ALA A 82 2.67 -7.22 7.38
CA ALA A 82 2.57 -8.08 8.56
C ALA A 82 2.98 -9.53 8.27
N ILE A 83 2.59 -10.09 7.11
CA ILE A 83 3.01 -11.43 6.70
C ILE A 83 4.53 -11.47 6.45
N ASP A 84 5.10 -10.44 5.85
CA ASP A 84 6.54 -10.39 5.59
C ASP A 84 7.35 -10.35 6.90
N LEU A 85 6.92 -9.54 7.87
CA LEU A 85 7.53 -9.52 9.21
C LEU A 85 7.38 -10.87 9.93
N TRP A 86 6.20 -11.47 9.89
CA TRP A 86 5.98 -12.80 10.46
C TRP A 86 6.91 -13.87 9.85
N ARG A 87 7.14 -13.81 8.53
CA ARG A 87 8.07 -14.71 7.84
C ARG A 87 9.52 -14.47 8.25
N ARG A 88 9.92 -13.22 8.46
CA ARG A 88 11.27 -12.87 8.91
C ARG A 88 11.53 -13.38 10.32
N GLU A 89 10.61 -13.12 11.26
CA GLU A 89 10.74 -13.56 12.65
C GLU A 89 10.82 -15.09 12.76
N ARG A 90 10.08 -15.83 11.92
CA ARG A 90 10.22 -17.30 11.84
C ARG A 90 11.56 -17.75 11.29
N ARG A 91 12.14 -17.05 10.31
CA ARG A 91 13.48 -17.39 9.80
C ARG A 91 14.54 -17.11 10.85
N ASP A 92 14.46 -15.97 11.53
CA ASP A 92 15.43 -15.60 12.57
C ASP A 92 15.44 -16.64 13.71
N VAL A 93 14.26 -17.13 14.13
CA VAL A 93 14.15 -18.23 15.12
C VAL A 93 14.78 -19.53 14.61
N LEU A 94 14.63 -19.87 13.33
CA LEU A 94 15.24 -21.07 12.73
C LEU A 94 16.75 -20.95 12.50
N THR A 95 17.32 -19.74 12.63
CA THR A 95 18.77 -19.54 12.47
C THR A 95 19.52 -19.62 13.81
N ASP A 96 18.81 -19.50 14.93
CA ASP A 96 19.34 -19.58 16.29
C ASP A 96 19.28 -21.02 16.86
N ASP A 97 18.45 -21.89 16.29
CA ASP A 97 18.34 -23.32 16.62
C ASP A 97 18.72 -24.17 15.40
N ASP A 98 19.94 -24.70 15.41
CA ASP A 98 20.50 -25.54 14.35
C ASP A 98 19.84 -26.94 14.37
N THR A 99 18.57 -27.07 13.95
CA THR A 99 17.95 -28.36 13.59
C THR A 99 17.04 -28.29 12.35
N LEU A 100 17.60 -28.76 11.24
CA LEU A 100 17.00 -29.28 10.00
C LEU A 100 15.45 -29.29 9.91
N VAL A 101 14.89 -28.34 9.13
CA VAL A 101 13.72 -28.62 8.26
C VAL A 101 13.94 -27.94 6.92
N ASP A 102 14.32 -28.73 5.93
CA ASP A 102 14.25 -28.39 4.51
C ASP A 102 12.78 -28.28 4.08
N GLU A 103 12.30 -27.05 3.94
CA GLU A 103 11.30 -26.74 2.92
C GLU A 103 11.80 -25.56 2.11
N SER A 104 12.70 -25.89 1.19
CA SER A 104 13.01 -25.08 0.02
C SER A 104 11.73 -24.71 -0.73
N THR A 105 11.21 -23.49 -0.51
CA THR A 105 10.43 -22.75 -1.50
C THR A 105 11.00 -21.34 -1.57
N PRO A 106 11.62 -20.94 -2.69
CA PRO A 106 12.02 -19.55 -2.86
C PRO A 106 10.74 -18.71 -2.95
N GLY A 107 10.37 -18.09 -1.83
CA GLY A 107 9.34 -17.05 -1.83
C GLY A 107 9.79 -15.91 -2.75
N PRO A 108 8.90 -15.34 -3.57
CA PRO A 108 9.27 -14.36 -4.57
C PRO A 108 10.00 -13.20 -3.90
N SER A 109 11.17 -12.86 -4.45
CA SER A 109 12.01 -11.75 -3.99
C SER A 109 11.20 -10.46 -3.95
N LEU A 110 11.63 -9.51 -3.11
CA LEU A 110 11.01 -8.19 -2.95
C LEU A 110 10.94 -7.43 -4.30
N GLU A 111 11.75 -7.82 -5.29
CA GLU A 111 11.67 -7.33 -6.68
C GLU A 111 10.58 -8.02 -7.53
N SER A 112 10.27 -9.30 -7.30
CA SER A 112 9.22 -10.04 -8.02
C SER A 112 7.80 -9.68 -7.55
N ALA A 113 7.67 -9.09 -6.36
CA ALA A 113 6.39 -8.61 -5.83
C ALA A 113 5.91 -7.30 -6.50
N TRP A 114 6.79 -6.62 -7.25
CA TRP A 114 6.41 -5.49 -8.11
C TRP A 114 5.92 -5.97 -9.48
N GLU A 115 6.35 -7.16 -9.93
CA GLU A 115 5.91 -7.78 -11.19
C GLU A 115 4.62 -8.60 -11.03
N ALA A 116 4.33 -9.16 -9.85
CA ALA A 116 3.09 -9.90 -9.58
C ALA A 116 1.82 -9.03 -9.40
N SER A 117 1.89 -7.73 -9.71
CA SER A 117 0.70 -6.92 -10.05
C SER A 117 0.24 -7.10 -11.51
N GLU A 118 0.97 -7.87 -12.30
CA GLU A 118 0.45 -8.55 -13.48
C GLU A 118 -0.04 -9.93 -13.00
N VAL A 119 -1.31 -10.26 -12.83
CA VAL A 119 -2.44 -10.08 -13.74
C VAL A 119 -3.72 -10.27 -12.90
N ARG A 120 -4.62 -9.27 -12.90
CA ARG A 120 -6.05 -9.39 -13.30
C ARG A 120 -6.97 -8.39 -12.60
N CYS A 121 -6.85 -7.13 -12.98
CA CYS A 121 -8.03 -6.41 -13.49
C CYS A 121 -7.89 -6.39 -15.03
N PRO A 122 -8.94 -6.65 -15.82
CA PRO A 122 -8.83 -6.47 -17.25
C PRO A 122 -8.71 -4.96 -17.53
N TRP A 123 -7.52 -4.52 -17.87
CA TRP A 123 -7.24 -3.23 -18.54
C TRP A 123 -7.83 -3.20 -19.97
N ARG A 124 -9.01 -3.78 -20.19
CA ARG A 124 -9.59 -3.90 -21.53
C ARG A 124 -10.22 -2.56 -21.94
N ARG A 125 -9.39 -1.83 -22.69
CA ARG A 125 -9.74 -1.10 -23.91
C ARG A 125 -10.44 0.24 -23.68
N PHE A 126 -9.65 1.32 -23.62
CA PHE A 126 -10.11 2.60 -24.13
C PHE A 126 -9.27 3.02 -25.34
N PRO A 127 -9.90 3.14 -26.54
CA PRO A 127 -9.24 3.68 -27.72
C PRO A 127 -8.89 5.15 -27.49
N LYS A 128 -7.79 5.57 -28.09
CA LYS A 128 -7.29 6.94 -28.09
C LYS A 128 -8.43 7.90 -28.42
N ARG A 129 -8.75 8.82 -27.50
CA ARG A 129 -9.53 10.01 -27.84
C ARG A 129 -8.65 11.21 -27.55
N SER A 130 -8.14 11.77 -28.64
CA SER A 130 -7.40 13.02 -28.69
C SER A 130 -8.14 14.08 -27.90
N VAL A 131 -7.52 14.56 -26.80
CA VAL A 131 -7.86 15.88 -26.29
C VAL A 131 -7.26 16.87 -27.27
N ARG A 132 -8.17 17.48 -28.03
CA ARG A 132 -7.92 18.68 -28.82
C ARG A 132 -7.29 19.75 -27.94
N SER A 133 -6.25 20.35 -28.50
CA SER A 133 -5.77 21.72 -28.32
C SER A 133 -6.52 22.54 -27.27
N PHE A 134 -5.83 22.85 -26.17
CA PHE A 134 -6.07 24.07 -25.42
C PHE A 134 -4.73 24.72 -25.13
N GLY A 135 -4.58 25.93 -25.65
CA GLY A 135 -3.48 26.83 -25.34
C GLY A 135 -2.99 27.62 -26.55
N CYS A 136 -3.65 28.74 -26.86
CA CYS A 136 -2.99 30.04 -26.70
C CYS A 136 -4.01 31.17 -26.88
N THR A 137 -4.31 31.85 -25.78
CA THR A 137 -4.91 33.18 -25.73
C THR A 137 -3.80 34.24 -25.84
N THR A 138 -3.90 35.19 -26.77
CA THR A 138 -3.19 36.49 -26.70
C THR A 138 -3.94 37.46 -27.66
N THR A 139 -4.77 38.38 -27.15
CA THR A 139 -4.45 39.82 -26.96
C THR A 139 -4.76 40.63 -28.23
N THR A 140 -5.91 41.33 -28.28
CA THR A 140 -6.12 42.76 -27.94
C THR A 140 -5.82 43.70 -29.11
N VAL A 141 -6.92 44.29 -29.63
CA VAL A 141 -7.10 45.49 -30.48
C VAL A 141 -6.49 45.49 -31.86
#